data_AF-A0AAJ6D141-F1
#
_entry.id   AF-A0AAJ6D141-F1
#
_cell.length_a   1.000
_cell.length_b   1.000
_cell.length_c   1.000
_cell.angle_alpha   90.00
_cell.angle_beta   90.00
_cell.angle_gamma   90.00
#
_symmetry.space_group_name_H-M   'P 1'
#
loop_
_entity.id
_entity.type
_entity.pdbx_description
1 polymer ?
#
loop_
_entity_poly.entity_id
_entity_poly.type
_entity_poly.pdbx_seq_one_letter_code
_entity_poly.pdbx_strand_id
1 'polypeptide(L)'
;MKEKFIPPLDEIAAKIAGIGVPALILVMAIGATGYVGAAAVTTALAALGPGGMVGGVITLLASGTIVSAVTKYGIDSVFNAVVKELLKKGETKQDIINKIQKYPIFKEPKVENERNG
;
A
#
# COMPACT_ATOMS: atom_id res chain seq x y z
N MET A 1 -15.70 -27.73 1.98
CA MET A 1 -15.06 -26.40 2.12
C MET A 1 -13.76 -26.44 1.33
N LYS A 2 -13.58 -25.60 0.31
CA LYS A 2 -12.27 -25.51 -0.37
C LYS A 2 -11.36 -24.68 0.53
N GLU A 3 -10.26 -25.27 1.02
CA GLU A 3 -9.21 -24.47 1.66
C GLU A 3 -8.80 -23.37 0.70
N LYS A 4 -8.97 -22.12 1.13
CA LYS A 4 -8.48 -20.96 0.38
C LYS A 4 -6.96 -21.10 0.39
N PHE A 5 -6.36 -21.45 -0.76
CA PHE A 5 -4.91 -21.53 -0.89
C PHE A 5 -4.33 -20.14 -0.64
N ILE A 6 -3.89 -19.91 0.59
CA ILE A 6 -3.23 -18.67 1.00
C ILE A 6 -1.74 -18.99 0.99
N PRO A 7 -0.95 -18.37 0.09
CA PRO A 7 0.48 -18.61 0.02
C PRO A 7 1.17 -18.25 1.36
N PRO A 8 2.36 -18.81 1.62
CA PRO A 8 3.12 -18.50 2.82
C PRO A 8 3.42 -17.00 2.92
N LEU A 9 3.54 -16.51 4.16
CA LEU A 9 3.73 -15.08 4.44
C LEU A 9 4.95 -14.50 3.71
N ASP A 10 6.05 -15.25 3.63
CA ASP A 10 7.27 -14.82 2.95
C ASP A 10 7.05 -14.60 1.44
N GLU A 11 6.24 -15.44 0.79
CA GLU A 11 5.93 -15.30 -0.63
C GLU A 11 5.02 -14.10 -0.88
N ILE A 12 4.02 -13.90 -0.02
CA ILE A 12 3.15 -12.72 -0.07
C ILE A 12 3.98 -11.45 0.15
N ALA A 13 4.85 -11.45 1.16
CA ALA A 13 5.72 -10.33 1.46
C ALA A 13 6.68 -10.01 0.30
N ALA A 14 7.25 -11.03 -0.35
CA ALA A 14 8.13 -10.83 -1.51
C ALA A 14 7.39 -10.23 -2.71
N LYS A 15 6.11 -10.62 -2.93
CA LYS A 15 5.24 -10.03 -3.96
C LYS A 15 4.91 -8.56 -3.65
N ILE A 16 4.50 -8.25 -2.42
CA ILE A 16 4.21 -6.88 -1.98
C ILE A 16 5.48 -6.01 -2.07
N ALA A 17 6.61 -6.50 -1.59
CA ALA A 17 7.91 -5.83 -1.69
C ALA A 17 8.39 -5.67 -3.14
N GLY A 18 7.88 -6.47 -4.09
CA GLY A 18 8.11 -6.29 -5.53
C GLY A 18 7.46 -5.02 -6.10
N ILE A 19 6.36 -4.56 -5.49
CA ILE A 19 5.72 -3.28 -5.83
C ILE A 19 6.49 -2.12 -5.17
N GLY A 20 7.18 -2.41 -4.06
CA GLY A 20 8.03 -1.45 -3.35
C GLY A 20 7.32 -0.73 -2.22
N VAL A 21 7.87 0.42 -1.83
CA VAL A 21 7.39 1.26 -0.73
C VAL A 21 5.91 1.71 -0.87
N PRO A 22 5.37 1.99 -2.07
CA PRO A 22 3.95 2.34 -2.19
C PRO A 22 3.01 1.25 -1.68
N ALA A 23 3.36 -0.03 -1.85
CA ALA A 23 2.56 -1.14 -1.35
C ALA A 23 2.69 -1.32 0.17
N LEU A 24 3.82 -0.94 0.77
CA LEU A 24 3.96 -0.87 2.22
C LEU A 24 3.01 0.17 2.83
N ILE A 25 2.84 1.32 2.18
CA ILE A 25 1.86 2.35 2.57
C ILE A 25 0.44 1.78 2.46
N LEU A 26 0.14 1.00 1.42
CA LEU A 26 -1.16 0.34 1.27
C LEU A 26 -1.42 -0.69 2.38
N VAL A 27 -0.42 -1.47 2.78
CA VAL A 27 -0.51 -2.38 3.95
C VAL A 27 -0.89 -1.60 5.21
N MET A 28 -0.22 -0.48 5.46
CA MET A 28 -0.55 0.38 6.62
C MET A 28 -1.94 0.98 6.53
N ALA A 29 -2.35 1.48 5.36
CA ALA A 29 -3.69 2.05 5.16
C ALA A 29 -4.78 1.01 5.44
N ILE A 30 -4.61 -0.22 4.92
CA ILE A 30 -5.51 -1.34 5.19
C ILE A 30 -5.49 -1.73 6.67
N GLY A 31 -4.33 -1.75 7.31
CA GLY A 31 -4.22 -2.01 8.74
C GLY A 31 -4.97 -0.98 9.59
N ALA A 32 -4.90 0.31 9.20
CA ALA A 32 -5.50 1.40 9.94
C ALA A 32 -7.02 1.55 9.72
N THR A 33 -7.50 1.26 8.51
CA THR A 33 -8.88 1.59 8.09
C THR A 33 -9.67 0.39 7.54
N GLY A 34 -9.03 -0.77 7.47
CA GLY A 34 -9.59 -1.98 6.86
C GLY A 34 -9.72 -1.89 5.34
N TYR A 35 -10.57 -2.77 4.79
CA TYR A 35 -10.84 -2.83 3.35
C TYR A 35 -11.44 -1.52 2.79
N VAL A 36 -12.12 -0.75 3.64
CA VAL A 36 -12.78 0.51 3.28
C VAL A 36 -11.75 1.55 2.82
N GLY A 37 -10.62 1.71 3.50
CA GLY A 37 -9.60 2.64 3.04
C GLY A 37 -8.90 2.19 1.77
N ALA A 38 -8.76 0.88 1.53
CA ALA A 38 -8.22 0.37 0.27
C ALA A 38 -9.11 0.75 -0.92
N ALA A 39 -10.42 0.64 -0.75
CA ALA A 39 -11.40 1.07 -1.74
C ALA A 39 -11.36 2.59 -1.94
N ALA A 40 -11.25 3.38 -0.86
CA ALA A 40 -11.15 4.84 -0.95
C ALA A 40 -9.88 5.29 -1.71
N VAL A 41 -8.74 4.65 -1.45
CA VAL A 41 -7.49 4.91 -2.18
C VAL A 41 -7.65 4.56 -3.66
N THR A 42 -8.31 3.44 -3.97
CA THR A 42 -8.61 3.06 -5.36
C THR A 42 -9.46 4.10 -6.07
N THR A 43 -10.54 4.56 -5.43
CA THR A 43 -11.45 5.55 -6.03
C THR A 43 -10.75 6.89 -6.24
N ALA A 44 -9.92 7.31 -5.27
CA ALA A 44 -9.13 8.52 -5.40
C ALA A 44 -8.12 8.41 -6.55
N LEU A 45 -7.48 7.24 -6.70
CA LEU A 45 -6.55 6.99 -7.79
C LEU A 45 -7.28 7.02 -9.13
N ALA A 46 -8.43 6.33 -9.26
CA ALA A 46 -9.26 6.35 -10.46
C ALA A 46 -9.71 7.76 -10.88
N ALA A 47 -9.95 8.66 -9.92
CA ALA A 47 -10.34 10.05 -10.18
C ALA A 47 -9.23 10.90 -10.83
N LEU A 48 -7.96 10.46 -10.80
CA LEU A 48 -6.83 11.19 -11.42
C LEU A 48 -6.73 11.02 -12.94
N GLY A 49 -7.69 10.31 -13.57
CA GLY A 49 -7.76 10.12 -15.02
C GLY A 49 -7.33 8.71 -15.47
N PRO A 50 -7.01 8.50 -16.76
CA PRO A 50 -6.80 7.16 -17.34
C PRO A 50 -5.71 6.33 -16.64
N GLY A 51 -4.58 6.96 -16.27
CA GLY A 51 -3.53 6.29 -15.49
C GLY A 51 -3.97 5.94 -14.06
N GLY A 52 -4.87 6.75 -13.51
CA GLY A 52 -5.54 6.53 -12.24
C GLY A 52 -6.43 5.30 -12.22
N MET A 53 -7.18 5.05 -13.30
CA MET A 53 -8.03 3.88 -13.43
C MET A 53 -7.20 2.59 -13.47
N VAL A 54 -6.11 2.57 -14.25
CA VAL A 54 -5.18 1.42 -14.32
C VAL A 54 -4.54 1.19 -12.95
N GLY A 55 -4.03 2.24 -12.32
CA GLY A 55 -3.48 2.18 -10.97
C GLY A 55 -4.50 1.64 -9.97
N GLY A 56 -5.74 2.13 -10.02
CA GLY A 56 -6.84 1.70 -9.16
C GLY A 56 -7.13 0.20 -9.27
N VAL A 57 -7.22 -0.34 -10.49
CA VAL A 57 -7.43 -1.79 -10.68
C VAL A 57 -6.28 -2.61 -10.09
N ILE A 58 -5.03 -2.18 -10.31
CA ILE A 58 -3.86 -2.84 -9.72
C ILE A 58 -3.92 -2.79 -8.18
N THR A 59 -4.26 -1.63 -7.61
CA THR A 59 -4.41 -1.44 -6.17
C THR A 59 -5.51 -2.34 -5.59
N LEU A 60 -6.64 -2.53 -6.27
CA LEU A 60 -7.70 -3.45 -5.84
C LEU A 60 -7.23 -4.91 -5.83
N LEU A 61 -6.52 -5.34 -6.89
CA LEU A 61 -6.00 -6.70 -6.95
C LEU A 61 -4.97 -6.96 -5.83
N ALA A 62 -4.11 -5.98 -5.55
CA ALA A 62 -3.14 -6.07 -4.46
C ALA A 62 -3.82 -6.05 -3.08
N SER A 63 -4.83 -5.19 -2.88
CA SER A 63 -5.50 -5.04 -1.58
C SER A 63 -6.21 -6.33 -1.15
N GLY A 64 -6.84 -7.06 -2.07
CA GLY A 64 -7.45 -8.36 -1.76
C GLY A 64 -6.47 -9.39 -1.19
N THR A 65 -5.24 -9.41 -1.71
CA THR A 65 -4.16 -10.27 -1.21
C THR A 65 -3.66 -9.80 0.16
N ILE A 66 -3.42 -8.50 0.30
CA ILE A 66 -2.95 -7.88 1.56
C ILE A 66 -3.96 -8.11 2.68
N VAL A 67 -5.25 -7.88 2.42
CA VAL A 67 -6.33 -8.07 3.40
C VAL A 67 -6.37 -9.51 3.86
N SER A 68 -6.29 -10.46 2.92
CA SER A 68 -6.26 -11.90 3.28
C SER A 68 -5.05 -12.24 4.14
N ALA A 69 -3.89 -11.67 3.86
CA ALA A 69 -2.67 -11.86 4.65
C ALA A 69 -2.81 -11.25 6.06
N VAL A 70 -3.33 -10.03 6.16
CA VAL A 70 -3.56 -9.32 7.43
C VAL A 70 -4.58 -10.08 8.29
N THR A 71 -5.66 -10.58 7.69
CA THR A 71 -6.67 -11.38 8.42
C THR A 71 -6.09 -12.69 8.96
N LYS A 72 -5.16 -13.33 8.22
CA LYS A 72 -4.60 -14.64 8.62
C LYS A 72 -3.41 -14.53 9.57
N TYR A 73 -2.52 -13.57 9.33
CA TYR A 73 -1.22 -13.48 10.02
C TYR A 73 -1.13 -12.27 10.96
N GLY A 74 -2.07 -11.33 10.90
CA GLY A 74 -2.01 -10.08 11.65
C GLY A 74 -1.22 -8.99 10.93
N ILE A 75 -1.54 -7.73 11.23
CA ILE A 75 -0.94 -6.57 10.57
C ILE A 75 0.57 -6.44 10.85
N ASP A 76 1.00 -6.65 12.10
CA ASP A 76 2.40 -6.52 12.50
C ASP A 76 3.29 -7.55 11.79
N SER A 77 2.82 -8.79 11.65
CA SER A 77 3.56 -9.85 10.95
C SER A 77 3.69 -9.55 9.46
N VAL A 78 2.62 -9.08 8.82
CA VAL A 78 2.65 -8.69 7.39
C VAL A 78 3.57 -7.50 7.17
N PHE A 79 3.45 -6.45 7.97
CA PHE A 79 4.30 -5.27 7.87
C PHE A 79 5.78 -5.63 8.04
N ASN A 80 6.13 -6.36 9.09
CA ASN A 80 7.51 -6.75 9.36
C ASN A 80 8.09 -7.66 8.25
N ALA A 81 7.29 -8.59 7.71
CA ALA A 81 7.72 -9.44 6.62
C ALA A 81 8.01 -8.63 5.35
N VAL A 82 7.14 -7.67 5.00
CA VAL A 82 7.33 -6.80 3.83
C VAL A 82 8.56 -5.91 4.00
N VAL A 83 8.75 -5.28 5.17
CA VAL A 83 9.94 -4.47 5.44
C VAL A 83 11.21 -5.33 5.34
N LYS A 84 11.20 -6.55 5.91
CA LYS A 84 12.34 -7.47 5.81
C LYS A 84 12.67 -7.82 4.36
N GLU A 85 11.66 -8.06 3.52
CA GLU A 85 11.86 -8.32 2.09
C GLU A 85 12.37 -7.09 1.32
N LEU A 86 11.90 -5.88 1.64
CA LEU A 86 12.45 -4.65 1.07
C LEU A 86 13.93 -4.49 1.42
N LEU A 87 14.30 -4.74 2.69
CA LEU A 87 15.69 -4.68 3.14
C LEU A 87 16.57 -5.72 2.43
N LYS A 88 16.07 -6.95 2.23
CA LYS A 88 16.79 -8.00 1.47
C LYS A 88 17.01 -7.61 0.01
N LYS A 89 16.10 -6.84 -0.59
CA LYS A 89 16.22 -6.33 -1.96
C LYS A 89 17.18 -5.16 -2.12
N GLY A 90 17.85 -4.75 -1.04
CA GLY A 90 18.87 -3.70 -1.05
C GLY A 90 18.35 -2.30 -0.69
N GLU A 91 17.07 -2.16 -0.29
CA GLU A 91 16.59 -0.92 0.31
C GLU A 91 17.18 -0.78 1.71
N THR A 92 17.64 0.41 2.09
CA THR A 92 17.97 0.69 3.50
C THR A 92 16.75 1.25 4.23
N LYS A 93 16.77 1.20 5.57
CA LYS A 93 15.74 1.87 6.38
C LYS A 93 15.63 3.36 6.03
N GLN A 94 16.77 4.01 5.78
CA GLN A 94 16.81 5.42 5.39
C GLN A 94 16.20 5.63 4.00
N ASP A 95 16.45 4.74 3.03
CA ASP A 95 15.85 4.84 1.70
C ASP A 95 14.34 4.70 1.74
N ILE A 96 13.82 3.76 2.53
CA ILE A 96 12.38 3.59 2.73
C ILE A 96 11.78 4.87 3.32
N ILE A 97 12.36 5.42 4.39
CA ILE A 97 11.89 6.66 5.02
C ILE A 97 11.95 7.83 4.02
N ASN A 98 13.07 7.99 3.31
CA ASN A 98 13.28 9.03 2.32
C ASN A 98 12.27 8.92 1.17
N LYS A 99 11.94 7.70 0.73
CA LYS A 99 10.91 7.44 -0.29
C LYS A 99 9.52 7.81 0.22
N ILE A 100 9.19 7.40 1.45
CA ILE A 100 7.92 7.75 2.10
C ILE A 100 7.76 9.26 2.12
N GLN A 101 8.74 10.00 2.62
CA GLN A 101 8.71 11.47 2.74
C GLN A 101 8.62 12.20 1.39
N LYS A 102 9.12 11.59 0.31
CA LYS A 102 9.04 12.18 -1.04
C LYS A 102 7.67 12.02 -1.69
N TYR A 103 6.82 11.11 -1.20
CA TYR A 103 5.52 10.89 -1.84
C TYR A 103 4.60 12.12 -1.73
N PRO A 104 3.82 12.43 -2.78
CA PRO A 104 2.94 13.60 -2.80
C PRO A 104 1.92 13.65 -1.67
N ILE A 105 1.56 12.48 -1.12
CA ILE A 105 0.58 12.32 -0.03
C ILE A 105 1.05 12.98 1.28
N PHE A 106 2.36 13.18 1.44
CA PHE A 106 2.96 13.86 2.60
C PHE A 106 3.31 15.33 2.32
N LYS A 107 3.08 15.81 1.10
CA LYS A 107 3.20 17.24 0.79
C LYS A 107 1.89 17.88 1.18
N GLU A 108 1.96 18.92 2.02
CA GLU A 108 0.79 19.73 2.32
C GLU A 108 0.21 20.26 1.00
N PRO A 109 -1.11 20.11 0.77
CA PRO A 109 -1.74 20.80 -0.33
C PRO A 109 -1.55 22.29 -0.08
N LYS A 110 -0.97 23.00 -1.05
CA LYS A 110 -0.98 24.46 -1.03
C LYS A 110 -2.44 24.87 -1.09
N VAL A 111 -3.01 25.25 0.05
CA VAL A 111 -4.29 25.95 0.08
C VAL A 111 -4.01 27.31 -0.53
N GLU A 112 -4.34 27.46 -1.82
CA GLU A 112 -4.45 28.76 -2.44
C GLU A 112 -5.61 29.46 -1.73
N ASN A 113 -5.26 30.33 -0.78
CA ASN A 113 -6.21 31.21 -0.13
C ASN A 113 -6.82 32.10 -1.22
N GLU A 114 -8.02 31.77 -1.67
CA GLU A 114 -8.91 32.71 -2.37
C GLU A 114 -9.40 33.75 -1.36
N ARG A 115 -8.50 34.65 -0.97
CA ARG A 115 -8.87 36.04 -0.69
C ARG A 115 -8.68 36.79 -2.00
N ASN A 116 -9.78 37.21 -2.61
CA ASN A 116 -10.01 38.49 -3.31
C ASN A 116 -11.04 38.33 -4.44
N GLY A 117 -12.22 38.93 -4.25
CA GLY A 117 -13.28 39.05 -5.25
C GLY A 117 -14.64 39.28 -4.61
#